data_AF-A0A3D4AW82-F1
#
_entry.id   AF-A0A3D4AW82-F1
#
_cell.length_a   1.000
_cell.length_b   1.000
_cell.length_c   1.000
_cell.angle_alpha   90.00
_cell.angle_beta   90.00
_cell.angle_gamma   90.00
#
_symmetry.space_group_name_H-M   'P 1'
#
loop_
_entity.id
_entity.type
_entity.pdbx_description
1 polymer ?
#
loop_
_entity_poly.entity_id
_entity_poly.type
_entity_poly.pdbx_seq_one_letter_code
_entity_poly.pdbx_strand_id
1 'polypeptide(L)'
;EGAKRTRLAPDVTPPTPTGITATADVARALIKWVTSEPANSRVFFSTTKSDLGGDASEAQAVTLGGLVTRHAVALTELGTSAQKYFYKVQSRDAAGNRSFPLPDFARSFTTLAAEPKLLVIGGTLSGDATSTTTAIVLWNTNVPSTSRVLYGVKATPSLLADQVEDDNLV
;
A
#
# COMPACT_ATOMS: atom_id res chain seq x y z
N GLU A 1 11.32 62.65 -11.84
CA GLU A 1 10.37 62.17 -10.81
C GLU A 1 10.16 60.67 -10.92
N GLY A 2 9.96 60.00 -9.79
CA GLY A 2 10.10 58.55 -9.65
C GLY A 2 8.96 57.73 -10.23
N ALA A 3 9.32 56.62 -10.88
CA ALA A 3 8.38 55.57 -11.27
C ALA A 3 7.68 55.02 -10.03
N LYS A 4 6.37 55.27 -9.89
CA LYS A 4 5.53 54.60 -8.91
C LYS A 4 5.54 53.11 -9.21
N ARG A 5 6.28 52.32 -8.41
CA ARG A 5 6.11 50.87 -8.35
C ARG A 5 4.84 50.58 -7.57
N THR A 6 3.76 50.22 -8.27
CA THR A 6 2.54 49.74 -7.61
C THR A 6 2.86 48.38 -6.98
N ARG A 7 2.95 48.33 -5.65
CA ARG A 7 3.07 47.09 -4.90
C ARG A 7 1.75 46.32 -5.08
N LEU A 8 1.79 45.11 -5.64
CA LEU A 8 0.62 44.24 -5.66
C LEU A 8 0.16 43.98 -4.22
N ALA A 9 -1.15 43.89 -4.01
CA ALA A 9 -1.70 43.54 -2.71
C ALA A 9 -1.17 42.15 -2.28
N PRO A 10 -0.94 41.92 -0.98
CA PRO A 10 -0.60 40.59 -0.47
C PRO A 10 -1.66 39.57 -0.88
N ASP A 11 -1.22 38.38 -1.27
CA ASP A 11 -2.12 37.28 -1.55
C ASP A 11 -2.75 36.74 -0.25
N VAL A 12 -4.06 36.52 -0.30
CA VAL A 12 -4.90 36.07 0.81
C VAL A 12 -5.81 34.90 0.41
N THR A 13 -5.69 34.41 -0.82
CA THR A 13 -6.56 33.34 -1.34
C THR A 13 -5.93 31.99 -1.06
N PRO A 14 -6.63 31.06 -0.38
CA PRO A 14 -6.11 29.71 -0.23
C PRO A 14 -6.17 28.89 -1.52
N PRO A 15 -5.22 27.94 -1.71
CA PRO A 15 -5.31 26.98 -2.79
C PRO A 15 -6.57 26.12 -2.64
N THR A 16 -7.26 25.83 -3.74
CA THR A 16 -8.47 24.99 -3.74
C THR A 16 -8.17 23.60 -4.34
N PRO A 17 -8.06 22.54 -3.52
CA PRO A 17 -7.90 21.17 -3.98
C PRO A 17 -9.12 20.64 -4.76
N THR A 18 -8.90 20.03 -5.93
CA THR A 18 -9.93 19.35 -6.74
C THR A 18 -9.38 18.05 -7.32
N GLY A 19 -10.28 17.16 -7.80
CA GLY A 19 -9.88 15.90 -8.44
C GLY A 19 -9.17 14.91 -7.49
N ILE A 20 -9.53 14.92 -6.21
CA ILE A 20 -8.88 14.10 -5.17
C ILE A 20 -9.18 12.61 -5.42
N THR A 21 -8.13 11.82 -5.63
CA THR A 21 -8.18 10.39 -5.92
C THR A 21 -7.13 9.63 -5.11
N ALA A 22 -7.38 8.34 -4.90
CA ALA A 22 -6.46 7.41 -4.23
C ALA A 22 -6.36 6.12 -5.03
N THR A 23 -5.13 5.62 -5.21
CA THR A 23 -4.85 4.29 -5.76
C THR A 23 -4.07 3.49 -4.72
N ALA A 24 -4.66 2.41 -4.21
CA ALA A 24 -4.08 1.60 -3.17
C ALA A 24 -3.30 0.40 -3.73
N ASP A 25 -2.33 -0.06 -2.94
CA ASP A 25 -1.51 -1.25 -3.14
C ASP A 25 -1.42 -2.01 -1.80
N VAL A 26 -0.64 -3.08 -1.70
CA VAL A 26 -0.56 -3.98 -0.54
C VAL A 26 -0.20 -3.27 0.77
N ALA A 27 0.75 -2.34 0.73
CA ALA A 27 1.24 -1.58 1.90
C ALA A 27 1.43 -0.09 1.60
N ARG A 28 0.81 0.39 0.51
CA ARG A 28 1.02 1.74 -0.02
C ARG A 28 -0.27 2.31 -0.59
N ALA A 29 -0.34 3.62 -0.71
CA ALA A 29 -1.36 4.29 -1.50
C ALA A 29 -0.80 5.56 -2.13
N LEU A 30 -1.19 5.84 -3.38
CA LEU A 30 -0.84 7.08 -4.07
C LEU A 30 -2.07 8.00 -4.10
N ILE A 31 -1.94 9.16 -3.46
CA ILE A 31 -2.98 10.18 -3.39
C ILE A 31 -2.65 11.29 -4.39
N LYS A 32 -3.62 11.65 -5.24
CA LYS A 32 -3.45 12.69 -6.28
C LYS A 32 -4.57 13.70 -6.24
N TRP A 33 -4.23 14.97 -6.48
CA TRP A 33 -5.18 16.07 -6.66
C TRP A 33 -4.51 17.21 -7.43
N VAL A 34 -5.29 18.23 -7.76
CA VAL A 34 -4.80 19.49 -8.33
C VAL A 34 -5.28 20.67 -7.49
N THR A 35 -4.54 21.77 -7.48
CA THR A 35 -4.93 23.03 -6.83
C THR A 35 -5.09 24.15 -7.83
N SER A 36 -5.85 25.18 -7.44
CA SER A 36 -6.02 26.43 -8.20
C SER A 36 -4.73 27.22 -8.40
N GLU A 37 -3.72 27.01 -7.55
CA GLU A 37 -2.45 27.72 -7.54
C GLU A 37 -1.32 26.87 -6.94
N PRO A 38 -0.03 27.25 -7.14
CA PRO A 38 1.11 26.49 -6.59
C PRO A 38 1.08 26.42 -5.06
N ALA A 39 1.00 25.20 -4.54
CA ALA A 39 0.93 24.96 -3.11
C ALA A 39 1.71 23.71 -2.71
N ASN A 40 1.97 23.57 -1.41
CA ASN A 40 2.55 22.34 -0.87
C ASN A 40 1.53 21.18 -0.93
N SER A 41 2.02 19.97 -0.69
CA SER A 41 1.18 18.76 -0.71
C SER A 41 1.11 18.15 0.67
N ARG A 42 -0.05 18.16 1.34
CA ARG A 42 -0.23 17.50 2.64
C ARG A 42 -1.40 16.52 2.59
N VAL A 43 -1.17 15.30 3.07
CA VAL A 43 -2.21 14.27 3.23
C VAL A 43 -2.28 13.88 4.70
N PHE A 44 -3.49 13.87 5.25
CA PHE A 44 -3.82 13.28 6.55
C PHE A 44 -4.52 11.94 6.33
N PHE A 45 -4.17 10.92 7.11
CA PHE A 45 -4.79 9.60 7.00
C PHE A 45 -4.85 8.87 8.35
N SER A 46 -5.89 8.07 8.55
CA SER A 46 -6.10 7.23 9.74
C SER A 46 -6.97 6.02 9.40
N THR A 47 -6.90 4.95 10.19
CA THR A 47 -7.86 3.84 10.15
C THR A 47 -9.20 4.21 10.79
N THR A 48 -9.23 5.27 11.61
CA THR A 48 -10.44 5.79 12.27
C THR A 48 -10.87 7.11 11.63
N LYS A 49 -12.11 7.17 11.13
CA LYS A 49 -12.62 8.33 10.40
C LYS A 49 -12.69 9.61 11.25
N SER A 50 -13.02 9.49 12.54
CA SER A 50 -13.15 10.64 13.46
C SER A 50 -11.84 11.33 13.75
N ASP A 51 -10.71 10.65 13.56
CA ASP A 51 -9.39 11.22 13.83
C ASP A 51 -9.03 12.29 12.79
N LEU A 52 -9.67 12.28 11.62
CA LEU A 52 -9.41 13.20 10.52
C LEU A 52 -10.09 14.56 10.72
N GLY A 53 -9.39 15.49 11.37
CA GLY A 53 -9.91 16.83 11.58
C GLY A 53 -8.87 17.86 12.04
N GLY A 54 -8.45 18.74 11.12
CA GLY A 54 -7.73 19.97 11.47
C GLY A 54 -6.36 19.77 12.14
N ASP A 55 -5.90 20.80 12.84
CA ASP A 55 -4.58 20.83 13.48
C ASP A 55 -4.51 20.03 14.81
N ALA A 56 -5.66 19.57 15.34
CA ALA A 56 -5.77 18.75 16.56
C ALA A 56 -6.09 17.27 16.25
N SER A 57 -5.78 16.84 15.02
CA SER A 57 -6.03 15.49 14.52
C SER A 57 -5.00 14.51 15.08
N GLU A 58 -5.46 13.33 15.52
CA GLU A 58 -4.62 12.16 15.83
C GLU A 58 -4.20 11.40 14.55
N ALA A 59 -4.58 11.90 13.36
CA ALA A 59 -4.26 11.26 12.10
C ALA A 59 -2.77 11.42 11.77
N GLN A 60 -2.22 10.41 11.09
CA GLN A 60 -0.90 10.49 10.50
C GLN A 60 -0.90 11.52 9.36
N ALA A 61 0.24 12.18 9.12
CA ALA A 61 0.36 13.16 8.06
C ALA A 61 1.67 13.03 7.28
N VAL A 62 1.58 13.13 5.94
CA VAL A 62 2.73 13.26 5.04
C VAL A 62 2.68 14.62 4.38
N THR A 63 3.80 15.36 4.41
CA THR A 63 3.91 16.70 3.80
C THR A 63 5.10 16.77 2.85
N LEU A 64 4.85 17.21 1.62
CA LEU A 64 5.87 17.58 0.64
C LEU A 64 5.88 19.10 0.48
N GLY A 65 7.02 19.74 0.75
CA GLY A 65 7.13 21.20 0.79
C GLY A 65 7.19 21.91 -0.57
N GLY A 66 7.38 21.17 -1.67
CA GLY A 66 7.44 21.75 -3.02
C GLY A 66 6.11 22.37 -3.44
N LEU A 67 6.16 23.57 -4.01
CA LEU A 67 4.99 24.29 -4.50
C LEU A 67 4.66 23.87 -5.93
N VAL A 68 3.56 23.13 -6.08
CA VAL A 68 3.09 22.59 -7.37
C VAL A 68 1.57 22.76 -7.48
N THR A 69 1.03 22.62 -8.69
CA THR A 69 -0.42 22.59 -8.94
C THR A 69 -0.95 21.18 -9.19
N ARG A 70 -0.06 20.21 -9.42
CA ARG A 70 -0.35 18.79 -9.61
C ARG A 70 0.35 18.00 -8.52
N HIS A 71 -0.42 17.41 -7.63
CA HIS A 71 0.09 16.77 -6.43
C HIS A 71 0.06 15.25 -6.58
N ALA A 72 1.08 14.62 -6.02
CA ALA A 72 1.18 13.17 -5.88
C ALA A 72 1.92 12.85 -4.58
N VAL A 73 1.22 12.23 -3.63
CA VAL A 73 1.79 11.85 -2.33
C VAL A 73 1.68 10.34 -2.17
N ALA A 74 2.82 9.68 -2.01
CA ALA A 74 2.89 8.26 -1.69
C ALA A 74 2.81 8.08 -0.17
N LEU A 75 1.81 7.34 0.29
CA LEU A 75 1.71 6.81 1.63
C LEU A 75 2.35 5.42 1.63
N THR A 76 3.24 5.16 2.59
CA THR A 76 3.98 3.91 2.74
C THR A 76 3.78 3.33 4.14
N GLU A 77 4.22 2.09 4.34
CA GLU A 77 4.15 1.41 5.65
C GLU A 77 2.71 1.29 6.18
N LEU A 78 1.75 1.16 5.26
CA LEU A 78 0.35 0.94 5.61
C LEU A 78 0.12 -0.52 5.99
N GLY A 79 -0.88 -0.76 6.84
CA GLY A 79 -1.35 -2.10 7.18
C GLY A 79 -1.77 -2.88 5.94
N THR A 80 -1.41 -4.16 5.91
CA THR A 80 -1.75 -5.09 4.83
C THR A 80 -3.08 -5.79 5.09
N SER A 81 -3.54 -6.66 4.18
CA SER A 81 -4.71 -7.53 4.38
C SER A 81 -6.06 -6.79 4.35
N ALA A 82 -6.31 -6.03 3.27
CA ALA A 82 -7.59 -5.34 3.07
C ALA A 82 -7.89 -4.30 4.17
N GLN A 83 -6.86 -3.63 4.69
CA GLN A 83 -7.02 -2.60 5.70
C GLN A 83 -7.60 -1.33 5.09
N LYS A 84 -8.72 -0.85 5.65
CA LYS A 84 -9.34 0.41 5.25
C LYS A 84 -8.66 1.59 5.93
N TYR A 85 -8.42 2.63 5.16
CA TYR A 85 -7.93 3.94 5.60
C TYR A 85 -8.89 5.04 5.13
N PHE A 86 -8.98 6.08 5.94
CA PHE A 86 -9.64 7.33 5.60
C PHE A 86 -8.58 8.41 5.38
N TYR A 87 -8.85 9.38 4.53
CA TYR A 87 -7.91 10.46 4.24
C TYR A 87 -8.57 11.80 3.88
N LYS A 88 -7.82 12.87 4.11
CA LYS A 88 -8.07 14.24 3.66
C LYS A 88 -6.78 14.87 3.15
N VAL A 89 -6.89 15.88 2.29
CA VAL A 89 -5.75 16.64 1.76
C VAL A 89 -5.82 18.09 2.20
N GLN A 90 -4.68 18.72 2.34
CA GLN A 90 -4.56 20.15 2.61
C GLN A 90 -3.39 20.70 1.79
N SER A 91 -3.55 21.94 1.34
CA SER A 91 -2.51 22.64 0.60
C SER A 91 -2.30 24.04 1.19
N ARG A 92 -1.05 24.49 1.16
CA ARG A 92 -0.60 25.81 1.60
C ARG A 92 0.25 26.45 0.52
N ASP A 93 -0.10 27.65 0.11
CA ASP A 93 0.67 28.41 -0.88
C ASP A 93 1.96 29.05 -0.28
N ALA A 94 2.66 29.84 -1.10
CA ALA A 94 3.86 30.58 -0.70
C ALA A 94 3.57 31.71 0.29
N ALA A 95 2.42 32.38 0.16
CA ALA A 95 1.99 33.49 1.03
C ALA A 95 1.56 32.99 2.43
N GLY A 96 1.29 31.70 2.53
CA GLY A 96 0.92 31.01 3.74
C GLY A 96 -0.56 30.73 3.90
N ASN A 97 -1.40 31.02 2.91
CA ASN A 97 -2.82 30.71 2.99
C ASN A 97 -3.02 29.20 2.88
N ARG A 98 -3.95 28.67 3.68
CA ARG A 98 -4.17 27.22 3.82
C ARG A 98 -5.59 26.88 3.43
N SER A 99 -5.74 25.85 2.60
CA SER A 99 -7.05 25.22 2.41
C SER A 99 -7.51 24.60 3.73
N PHE A 100 -8.82 24.44 3.90
CA PHE A 100 -9.31 23.48 4.88
C PHE A 100 -8.91 22.04 4.46
N PRO A 101 -8.79 21.10 5.40
CA PRO A 101 -8.65 19.69 5.06
C PRO A 101 -9.88 19.21 4.27
N LEU A 102 -9.67 18.86 3.00
CA LEU A 102 -10.71 18.49 2.04
C LEU A 102 -10.62 17.02 1.62
N PRO A 103 -11.73 16.40 1.19
CA PRO A 103 -13.09 16.97 1.19
C PRO A 103 -13.69 17.02 2.60
N ASP A 104 -14.81 17.76 2.77
CA ASP A 104 -15.51 17.92 4.05
C ASP A 104 -15.78 16.56 4.72
N PHE A 105 -16.21 15.60 3.90
CA PHE A 105 -16.27 14.19 4.28
C PHE A 105 -14.99 13.48 3.86
N ALA A 106 -14.33 12.81 4.81
CA ALA A 106 -13.13 12.02 4.53
C ALA A 106 -13.43 10.96 3.45
N ARG A 107 -12.54 10.87 2.46
CA ARG A 107 -12.52 9.77 1.48
C ARG A 107 -11.87 8.55 2.12
N SER A 108 -12.01 7.39 1.48
CA SER A 108 -11.34 6.17 1.92
C SER A 108 -10.71 5.41 0.76
N PHE A 109 -9.71 4.61 1.09
CA PHE A 109 -9.17 3.55 0.24
C PHE A 109 -8.92 2.31 1.10
N THR A 110 -8.71 1.16 0.46
CA THR A 110 -8.42 -0.11 1.13
C THR A 110 -7.15 -0.68 0.54
N THR A 111 -6.16 -1.00 1.37
CA THR A 111 -4.92 -1.65 0.90
C THR A 111 -5.22 -3.02 0.32
N LEU A 112 -4.36 -3.50 -0.58
CA LEU A 112 -4.52 -4.85 -1.11
C LEU A 112 -4.09 -5.88 -0.06
N ALA A 113 -4.62 -7.09 -0.18
CA ALA A 113 -4.03 -8.22 0.54
C ALA A 113 -2.65 -8.51 -0.06
N ALA A 114 -1.66 -8.76 0.80
CA ALA A 114 -0.40 -9.30 0.32
C ALA A 114 -0.66 -10.69 -0.28
N GLU A 115 0.06 -11.04 -1.35
CA GLU A 115 0.08 -12.43 -1.79
C GLU A 115 0.57 -13.28 -0.61
N PRO A 116 -0.10 -14.42 -0.35
CA PRO A 116 0.34 -15.29 0.71
C PRO A 116 1.73 -15.82 0.41
N LYS A 117 2.65 -15.68 1.36
CA LYS A 117 3.98 -16.26 1.25
C LYS A 117 3.85 -17.78 1.36
N LEU A 118 4.22 -18.52 0.31
CA LEU A 118 4.29 -19.98 0.36
C LEU A 118 5.31 -20.43 1.42
N LEU A 119 4.85 -21.32 2.30
CA LEU A 119 5.67 -22.02 3.28
C LEU A 119 5.35 -23.51 3.21
N VAL A 120 6.38 -24.34 3.11
CA VAL A 120 6.27 -25.79 3.27
C VAL A 120 6.43 -26.11 4.75
N ILE A 121 5.38 -26.62 5.39
CA ILE A 121 5.38 -26.97 6.81
C ILE A 121 5.53 -28.49 6.94
N GLY A 122 6.74 -28.92 7.31
CA GLY A 122 7.06 -30.32 7.58
C GLY A 122 7.12 -31.18 6.32
N GLY A 123 8.18 -31.98 6.20
CA GLY A 123 8.23 -33.11 5.27
C GLY A 123 8.50 -34.34 6.11
N THR A 124 7.49 -35.18 6.31
CA THR A 124 7.67 -36.44 7.03
C THR A 124 7.56 -37.57 6.03
N LEU A 125 8.58 -38.42 5.98
CA LEU A 125 8.46 -39.74 5.39
C LEU A 125 7.66 -40.58 6.38
N SER A 126 6.44 -40.94 6.01
CA SER A 126 5.65 -41.91 6.76
C SER A 126 5.48 -43.17 5.91
N GLY A 127 5.33 -44.29 6.59
CA GLY A 127 5.27 -45.60 5.96
C GLY A 127 5.70 -46.66 6.96
N ASP A 128 5.18 -47.87 6.77
CA ASP A 128 5.67 -49.03 7.51
C ASP A 128 7.16 -49.20 7.18
N ALA A 129 8.04 -49.18 8.19
CA ALA A 129 9.48 -49.34 8.02
C ALA A 129 9.86 -50.71 7.41
N THR A 130 8.89 -51.61 7.24
CA THR A 130 9.02 -52.91 6.58
C THR A 130 8.54 -52.93 5.13
N SER A 131 7.92 -51.85 4.62
CA SER A 131 7.54 -51.77 3.20
C SER A 131 8.76 -51.48 2.33
N THR A 132 9.09 -52.42 1.44
CA THR A 132 10.20 -52.28 0.48
C THR A 132 9.77 -51.65 -0.84
N THR A 133 8.47 -51.40 -1.03
CA THR A 133 7.89 -50.96 -2.32
C THR A 133 7.06 -49.68 -2.23
N THR A 134 6.77 -49.15 -1.04
CA THR A 134 5.98 -47.91 -0.90
C THR A 134 6.62 -46.93 0.08
N ALA A 135 6.56 -45.65 -0.26
CA ALA A 135 6.91 -44.54 0.63
C ALA A 135 5.79 -43.50 0.55
N ILE A 136 5.32 -43.00 1.70
CA ILE A 136 4.32 -41.93 1.77
C ILE A 136 5.05 -40.64 2.16
N VAL A 137 4.87 -39.60 1.34
CA VAL A 137 5.42 -38.28 1.59
C VAL A 137 4.26 -37.35 1.92
N LEU A 138 4.30 -36.72 3.09
CA LEU A 138 3.27 -35.79 3.56
C LEU A 138 3.92 -34.42 3.82
N TRP A 139 3.34 -33.38 3.25
CA TRP A 139 3.62 -31.98 3.58
C TRP A 139 2.33 -31.18 3.58
N ASN A 140 2.33 -30.06 4.29
CA ASN A 140 1.27 -29.07 4.20
C ASN A 140 1.84 -27.74 3.70
N THR A 141 1.07 -27.02 2.90
CA THR A 141 1.33 -25.63 2.55
C THR A 141 0.44 -24.72 3.38
N ASN A 142 0.89 -23.52 3.67
CA ASN A 142 0.06 -22.52 4.35
C ASN A 142 -0.95 -21.84 3.41
N VAL A 143 -0.89 -22.13 2.11
CA VAL A 143 -1.85 -21.69 1.09
C VAL A 143 -2.02 -22.72 -0.03
N PRO A 144 -3.20 -22.74 -0.70
CA PRO A 144 -3.47 -23.65 -1.80
C PRO A 144 -2.37 -23.59 -2.87
N SER A 145 -1.69 -24.71 -3.10
CA SER A 145 -0.52 -24.78 -3.98
C SER A 145 -0.46 -26.08 -4.75
N THR A 146 0.16 -26.06 -5.93
CA THR A 146 0.56 -27.27 -6.66
C THR A 146 1.79 -27.88 -6.04
N SER A 147 1.96 -29.20 -6.13
CA SER A 147 3.08 -29.89 -5.49
C SER A 147 3.79 -30.90 -6.40
N ARG A 148 5.08 -31.13 -6.13
CA ARG A 148 5.92 -32.09 -6.87
C ARG A 148 6.88 -32.82 -5.94
N VAL A 149 7.00 -34.13 -6.13
CA VAL A 149 7.95 -34.99 -5.39
C VAL A 149 9.00 -35.56 -6.34
N LEU A 150 10.27 -35.41 -5.96
CA LEU A 150 11.42 -36.04 -6.59
C LEU A 150 11.88 -37.23 -5.73
N TYR A 151 11.99 -38.43 -6.30
CA TYR A 151 12.51 -39.60 -5.60
C TYR A 151 13.54 -40.37 -6.44
N GLY A 152 14.38 -41.17 -5.78
CA GLY A 152 15.38 -41.98 -6.44
C GLY A 152 16.33 -42.68 -5.46
N VAL A 153 17.08 -43.66 -5.97
CA VAL A 153 18.02 -44.48 -5.18
C VAL A 153 19.39 -43.81 -4.94
N LYS A 154 19.54 -42.54 -5.31
CA LYS A 154 20.74 -41.71 -5.10
C LYS A 154 20.39 -40.45 -4.33
N ALA A 155 21.31 -39.97 -3.48
CA ALA A 155 21.12 -38.82 -2.59
C ALA A 155 20.82 -37.47 -3.30
N THR A 156 20.98 -37.39 -4.61
CA THR A 156 20.61 -36.25 -5.44
C THR A 156 19.83 -36.72 -6.67
N PRO A 157 18.52 -36.96 -6.54
CA PRO A 157 17.66 -37.20 -7.69
C PRO A 157 17.66 -35.96 -8.57
N SER A 158 18.05 -36.10 -9.84
CA SER A 158 17.93 -35.01 -10.82
C SER A 158 16.47 -34.79 -11.20
N LEU A 159 16.13 -33.62 -11.74
CA LEU A 159 14.80 -33.31 -12.32
C LEU A 159 14.36 -34.27 -13.46
N LEU A 160 15.27 -35.13 -13.92
CA LEU A 160 15.05 -36.20 -14.90
C LEU A 160 14.83 -37.60 -14.29
N ALA A 161 14.85 -37.74 -12.96
CA ALA A 161 14.53 -39.00 -12.26
C ALA A 161 13.02 -39.17 -12.11
N ASP A 162 12.53 -40.31 -11.63
CA ASP A 162 11.09 -40.57 -11.46
C ASP A 162 10.42 -39.49 -10.59
N GLN A 163 9.30 -38.95 -11.07
CA GLN A 163 8.56 -37.84 -10.47
C GLN A 163 7.11 -38.23 -10.26
N VAL A 164 6.50 -37.65 -9.23
CA VAL A 164 5.04 -37.55 -9.13
C VAL A 164 4.67 -36.07 -9.02
N GLU A 165 3.81 -35.61 -9.92
CA GLU A 165 3.25 -34.26 -9.93
C GLU A 165 1.78 -34.33 -9.51
N ASP A 166 1.37 -33.44 -8.62
CA ASP A 166 -0.03 -33.21 -8.27
C ASP A 166 -0.38 -31.75 -8.59
N ASP A 167 -1.14 -31.58 -9.66
CA ASP A 167 -1.59 -30.29 -10.18
C ASP A 167 -2.84 -29.78 -9.44
N ASN A 168 -3.39 -30.56 -8.51
CA ASN A 168 -4.47 -30.09 -7.67
C ASN A 168 -3.93 -29.12 -6.61
N LEU A 169 -4.71 -28.07 -6.35
CA LEU A 169 -4.41 -27.15 -5.26
C LEU A 169 -4.69 -27.86 -3.93
N VAL A 170 -3.64 -28.11 -3.14
CA VAL A 170 -3.71 -28.68 -1.78
C VAL A 170 -3.49 -27.59 -0.74
#